data_AF-A0A257GUT4-F1
#
_entry.id   AF-A0A257GUT4-F1
#
_cell.length_a   1.000
_cell.length_b   1.000
_cell.length_c   1.000
_cell.angle_alpha   90.00
_cell.angle_beta   90.00
_cell.angle_gamma   90.00
#
_symmetry.space_group_name_H-M   'P 1'
#
loop_
_entity.id
_entity.type
_entity.pdbx_description
1 polymer ?
#
loop_
_entity_poly.entity_id
_entity_poly.type
_entity_poly.pdbx_seq_one_letter_code
_entity_poly.pdbx_strand_id
1 'polypeptide(L)'
;MNTSHLTRRAVAAILLTVGMSGVSWAQVATAPATAAPAACPALLKHEFARLQDDAPQNLCQYAGKVVLVVNTASYCGFTRQYEGLEALYAKYQSLG
;
A
#
# COMPACT_ATOMS: atom_id res chain seq x y z
N MET A 1 -0.64 81.46 -11.99
CA MET A 1 -0.91 80.01 -12.12
C MET A 1 -0.45 79.33 -10.83
N ASN A 2 -1.38 78.84 -10.01
CA ASN A 2 -1.75 77.42 -9.91
C ASN A 2 -0.60 76.62 -9.24
N THR A 3 -0.68 76.01 -8.06
CA THR A 3 -1.77 75.34 -7.33
C THR A 3 -1.44 75.29 -5.83
N SER A 4 -2.48 75.33 -5.02
CA SER A 4 -2.54 75.33 -3.55
C SER A 4 -1.81 74.20 -2.84
N HIS A 5 -0.99 74.58 -1.86
CA HIS A 5 -0.36 73.72 -0.86
C HIS A 5 -1.40 73.08 0.09
N LEU A 6 -1.34 71.75 0.12
CA LEU A 6 -1.22 70.92 1.32
C LEU A 6 -2.28 71.15 2.43
N THR A 7 -3.42 70.48 2.25
CA THR A 7 -4.47 70.31 3.25
C THR A 7 -3.99 69.48 4.45
N ARG A 8 -4.00 70.17 5.59
CA ARG A 8 -4.01 69.75 6.99
C ARG A 8 -4.66 68.39 7.29
N ARG A 9 -3.96 67.67 8.19
CA ARG A 9 -4.44 67.00 9.42
C ARG A 9 -5.56 65.97 9.28
N ALA A 10 -5.29 64.73 9.70
CA ALA A 10 -5.85 64.21 10.95
C ALA A 10 -5.49 62.72 11.17
N VAL A 11 -4.92 62.47 12.36
CA VAL A 11 -5.32 61.43 13.32
C VAL A 11 -5.05 59.96 12.94
N ALA A 12 -4.09 59.43 13.70
CA ALA A 12 -3.81 58.02 13.90
C ALA A 12 -5.06 57.24 14.36
N ALA A 13 -5.23 56.04 13.82
CA ALA A 13 -6.03 54.99 14.45
C ALA A 13 -5.19 53.70 14.46
N ILE A 14 -4.52 53.48 15.59
CA ILE A 14 -3.92 52.21 15.97
C ILE A 14 -5.10 51.26 16.28
N LEU A 15 -5.36 50.30 15.39
CA LEU A 15 -6.27 49.19 15.66
C LEU A 15 -5.43 48.00 16.15
N LEU A 16 -5.42 47.80 17.46
CA LEU A 16 -5.07 46.53 18.07
C LEU A 16 -6.07 45.47 17.60
N THR A 17 -5.60 44.45 16.87
CA THR A 17 -6.30 43.17 16.74
C THR A 17 -5.43 42.10 17.38
N VAL A 18 -5.66 41.89 18.68
CA VAL A 18 -5.29 40.65 19.37
C VAL A 18 -6.41 39.64 19.10
N GLY A 19 -6.07 38.44 18.67
CA GLY A 19 -6.93 37.27 18.80
C GLY A 19 -7.29 36.60 17.47
N MET A 20 -6.60 35.50 17.16
CA MET A 20 -7.15 34.15 17.31
C MET A 20 -6.17 33.19 16.63
N SER A 21 -5.49 32.43 17.47
CA SER A 21 -4.74 31.24 17.11
C SER A 21 -5.61 30.32 16.27
N GLY A 22 -5.43 30.36 14.96
CA GLY A 22 -5.97 29.35 14.04
C GLY A 22 -5.20 28.06 14.26
N VAL A 23 -5.62 27.27 15.25
CA VAL A 23 -5.22 25.86 15.32
C VAL A 23 -5.85 25.20 14.10
N SER A 24 -5.04 25.05 13.05
CA SER A 24 -5.41 24.35 11.84
C SER A 24 -5.57 22.88 12.22
N TRP A 25 -6.80 22.39 12.32
CA TRP A 25 -7.09 20.97 12.41
C TRP A 25 -6.79 20.37 11.04
N ALA A 26 -5.53 20.02 10.83
CA ALA A 26 -5.12 19.27 9.65
C ALA A 26 -5.89 17.94 9.64
N GLN A 27 -6.87 17.82 8.74
CA GLN A 27 -7.55 16.56 8.48
C GLN A 27 -6.53 15.59 7.90
N VAL A 28 -6.14 14.57 8.68
CA VAL A 28 -5.38 13.44 8.18
C VAL A 28 -6.32 12.67 7.25
N ALA A 29 -6.21 12.92 5.94
CA ALA A 29 -6.85 12.10 4.93
C ALA A 29 -6.24 10.69 4.98
N THR A 30 -6.92 9.77 5.64
CA THR A 30 -6.65 8.33 5.50
C THR A 30 -7.24 7.89 4.17
N ALA A 31 -6.44 8.00 3.11
CA ALA A 31 -6.78 7.36 1.85
C ALA A 31 -6.88 5.84 2.08
N PRO A 32 -7.90 5.15 1.54
CA PRO A 32 -7.91 3.70 1.57
C PRO A 32 -6.67 3.21 0.83
N ALA A 33 -5.95 2.26 1.42
CA ALA A 33 -4.86 1.59 0.74
C ALA A 33 -5.44 0.77 -0.42
N THR A 34 -5.56 1.39 -1.59
CA THR A 34 -5.71 0.66 -2.83
C THR A 34 -4.45 -0.18 -2.97
N ALA A 35 -4.58 -1.50 -2.79
CA ALA A 35 -3.48 -2.43 -3.00
C ALA A 35 -2.91 -2.18 -4.41
N ALA A 36 -1.68 -1.65 -4.46
CA ALA A 36 -0.96 -1.49 -5.71
C ALA A 36 -0.89 -2.87 -6.41
N PRO A 37 -0.91 -2.94 -7.74
CA PRO A 37 -0.59 -4.18 -8.43
C PRO A 37 0.77 -4.63 -7.91
N ALA A 38 0.81 -5.80 -7.29
CA ALA A 38 1.98 -6.26 -6.57
C ALA A 38 3.12 -6.40 -7.59
N ALA A 39 4.00 -5.40 -7.65
CA ALA A 39 5.25 -5.49 -8.37
C ALA A 39 5.94 -6.78 -7.89
N CYS A 40 6.43 -7.60 -8.81
CA CYS A 40 6.92 -8.93 -8.46
C CYS A 40 8.02 -8.82 -7.39
N PRO A 41 7.79 -9.33 -6.16
CA PRO A 41 8.79 -9.30 -5.11
C PRO A 41 10.02 -10.09 -5.52
N ALA A 42 11.21 -9.69 -5.05
CA ALA A 42 12.45 -10.39 -5.39
C ALA A 42 12.39 -11.90 -5.10
N LEU A 43 11.70 -12.30 -4.02
CA LEU A 43 11.48 -13.70 -3.64
C LEU A 43 10.71 -14.52 -4.70
N LEU A 44 9.83 -13.87 -5.49
CA LEU A 44 9.00 -14.52 -6.50
C LEU A 44 9.55 -14.31 -7.93
N LYS A 45 10.70 -13.66 -8.10
CA LYS A 45 11.34 -13.46 -9.42
C LYS A 45 12.07 -14.72 -9.88
N HIS A 46 11.33 -15.82 -9.99
CA HIS A 46 11.82 -17.12 -10.42
C HIS A 46 10.81 -17.79 -11.35
N GLU A 47 11.33 -18.65 -12.23
CA GLU A 47 10.54 -19.52 -13.08
C GLU A 47 10.98 -20.96 -12.86
N PHE A 48 10.00 -21.88 -12.83
CA PHE A 48 10.22 -23.31 -12.67
C PHE A 48 9.52 -24.07 -13.79
N ALA A 49 10.05 -25.21 -14.22
CA ALA A 49 9.33 -26.10 -15.13
C ALA A 49 8.16 -26.78 -14.39
N ARG A 50 6.98 -26.82 -15.02
CA ARG A 50 5.84 -27.58 -14.47
C ARG A 50 6.06 -29.08 -14.62
N LEU A 51 5.60 -29.85 -13.65
CA LEU A 51 5.73 -31.31 -13.68
C LEU A 51 4.95 -31.98 -14.82
N GLN A 52 3.85 -31.37 -15.30
CA GLN A 52 2.95 -32.00 -16.27
C GLN A 52 3.46 -31.92 -17.71
N ASP A 53 4.18 -30.86 -18.05
CA ASP A 53 4.48 -30.49 -19.44
C ASP A 53 5.75 -29.64 -19.64
N ASP A 54 6.56 -29.45 -18.59
CA ASP A 54 7.78 -28.63 -18.57
C ASP A 54 7.59 -27.15 -18.95
N ALA A 55 6.35 -26.69 -19.15
CA ALA A 55 6.10 -25.31 -19.48
C ALA A 55 6.56 -24.39 -18.34
N PRO A 56 7.06 -23.17 -18.64
CA PRO A 56 7.51 -22.24 -17.60
C PRO A 56 6.37 -21.81 -16.67
N GLN A 57 6.60 -21.96 -15.37
CA GLN A 57 5.74 -21.44 -14.32
C GLN A 57 6.41 -20.25 -13.66
N ASN A 58 5.96 -19.05 -14.02
CA ASN A 58 6.43 -17.81 -13.41
C ASN A 58 5.80 -17.62 -12.02
N LEU A 59 6.61 -17.40 -10.98
CA LEU A 59 6.09 -17.22 -9.62
C LEU A 59 5.54 -15.81 -9.33
N CYS A 60 5.84 -14.82 -10.17
CA CYS A 60 5.29 -13.46 -10.02
C CYS A 60 3.76 -13.44 -10.12
N GLN A 61 3.13 -14.45 -10.73
CA GLN A 61 1.67 -14.58 -10.76
C GLN A 61 1.03 -14.73 -9.38
N TYR A 62 1.82 -15.08 -8.36
CA TYR A 62 1.39 -15.21 -6.97
C TYR A 62 1.67 -13.95 -6.13
N ALA A 63 2.17 -12.87 -6.75
CA ALA A 63 2.43 -11.62 -6.03
C ALA A 63 1.14 -11.08 -5.37
N GLY A 64 1.24 -10.70 -4.10
CA GLY A 64 0.09 -10.24 -3.30
C GLY A 64 -0.74 -11.37 -2.68
N LYS A 65 -0.44 -12.65 -2.98
CA LYS A 65 -1.08 -13.82 -2.34
C LYS A 65 -0.24 -14.36 -1.19
N VAL A 66 -0.89 -15.07 -0.27
CA VAL A 66 -0.17 -15.92 0.69
C VAL A 66 0.27 -17.21 -0.02
N VAL A 67 1.56 -17.51 0.02
CA VAL A 67 2.13 -18.68 -0.68
C VAL A 67 2.83 -19.60 0.32
N LEU A 68 2.43 -20.88 0.33
CA LEU A 68 3.11 -21.95 1.06
C LEU A 68 3.87 -22.82 0.06
N VAL A 69 5.20 -22.88 0.21
CA VAL A 69 6.08 -23.73 -0.62
C VAL A 69 6.47 -24.96 0.18
N VAL A 70 6.32 -26.14 -0.42
CA VAL A 70 6.63 -27.42 0.23
C VAL A 70 7.52 -28.24 -0.69
N ASN A 71 8.67 -28.70 -0.19
CA ASN A 71 9.43 -29.73 -0.88
C ASN A 71 8.76 -31.08 -0.63
N THR A 72 8.41 -31.81 -1.69
CA THR A 72 7.68 -33.07 -1.56
C THR A 72 8.47 -34.24 -2.13
N ALA A 73 8.16 -35.45 -1.66
CA ALA A 73 8.75 -36.69 -2.13
C ALA A 73 7.75 -37.85 -1.95
N SER A 74 7.63 -38.70 -2.96
CA SER A 74 6.61 -39.76 -3.02
C SER A 74 6.89 -40.96 -2.11
N TYR A 75 8.16 -41.17 -1.72
CA TYR A 75 8.61 -42.32 -0.94
C TYR A 75 9.31 -41.90 0.37
N CYS A 76 8.73 -40.92 1.07
CA CYS A 76 9.25 -40.46 2.35
C CYS A 76 8.27 -40.75 3.50
N GLY A 77 8.78 -40.86 4.72
CA GLY A 77 7.92 -41.12 5.90
C GLY A 77 6.85 -40.04 6.14
N PHE A 78 7.05 -38.84 5.58
CA PHE A 78 6.11 -37.73 5.65
C PHE A 78 5.10 -37.68 4.50
N THR A 79 5.08 -38.63 3.55
CA THR A 79 4.16 -38.59 2.40
C THR A 79 2.68 -38.49 2.82
N ARG A 80 2.30 -38.96 4.01
CA ARG A 80 0.94 -38.75 4.57
C ARG A 80 0.56 -37.28 4.77
N GLN A 81 1.53 -36.35 4.75
CA GLN A 81 1.29 -34.91 4.87
C GLN A 81 0.41 -34.34 3.74
N TYR A 82 0.34 -35.00 2.57
CA TYR A 82 -0.45 -34.51 1.44
C TYR A 82 -1.92 -34.30 1.83
N GLU A 83 -2.52 -35.21 2.59
CA GLU A 83 -3.92 -35.07 3.03
C GLU A 83 -4.14 -33.79 3.86
N GLY A 84 -3.21 -33.50 4.77
CA GLY A 84 -3.24 -32.26 5.56
C GLY A 84 -3.03 -31.01 4.71
N LEU A 85 -2.18 -31.07 3.69
CA LEU A 85 -1.93 -29.96 2.77
C LEU A 85 -3.15 -29.68 1.88
N GLU A 86 -3.83 -30.72 1.39
CA GLU A 86 -5.08 -30.60 0.63
C GLU A 86 -6.19 -29.97 1.49
N ALA A 87 -6.34 -30.44 2.74
CA ALA A 87 -7.30 -29.88 3.68
C ALA A 87 -7.00 -28.40 4.00
N LEU A 88 -5.72 -28.03 4.14
CA LEU A 88 -5.30 -26.65 4.35
C LEU A 88 -5.64 -25.77 3.14
N TYR A 89 -5.35 -26.25 1.93
CA TYR A 89 -5.68 -25.54 0.70
C TYR A 89 -7.19 -25.31 0.56
N ALA A 90 -7.99 -26.37 0.72
CA ALA A 90 -9.45 -26.29 0.66
C ALA A 90 -10.02 -25.26 1.65
N LYS A 91 -9.41 -25.14 2.84
CA LYS A 91 -9.85 -24.20 3.88
C LYS A 91 -9.48 -22.73 3.59
N TYR A 92 -8.32 -22.47 2.98
CA TYR A 92 -7.75 -21.11 2.91
C TYR A 92 -7.63 -20.52 1.50
N GLN A 93 -7.83 -21.29 0.42
CA GLN A 93 -7.61 -20.84 -0.96
C GLN A 93 -8.39 -19.57 -1.37
N SER A 94 -9.55 -19.30 -0.75
CA SER A 94 -10.38 -18.13 -1.05
C SER A 94 -10.10 -16.93 -0.15
N LEU A 95 -9.25 -17.10 0.85
CA LEU A 95 -8.95 -16.10 1.88
C LEU A 95 -7.62 -15.38 1.63
N GLY A 96 -6.87 -15.77 0.60
CA GLY A 96 -5.54 -15.25 0.28
C GLY A 96 -5.27 -15.15 -1.21
#